data_AF-G3PL81-F1
#
_entry.id   AF-G3PL81-F1
#
_cell.length_a   1.000
_cell.length_b   1.000
_cell.length_c   1.000
_cell.angle_alpha   90.00
_cell.angle_beta   90.00
_cell.angle_gamma   90.00
#
_symmetry.space_group_name_H-M   'P 1'
#
loop_
_entity.id
_entity.type
_entity.pdbx_description
1 polymer ?
#
loop_
_entity_poly.entity_id
_entity_poly.type
_entity_poly.pdbx_seq_one_letter_code
_entity_poly.pdbx_strand_id
1 'polypeptide(L)'
;MDIGEVTDQRCVDGDDVEEMLDTDEENFAISCSSVSAAAFDAVIGGIEEIIMEEKFQQLQQSFMDQNYLEFEDSDENKLSYTPIFNEYVELLERNLEQRLKERIPAFNMNTFVETLMQHKEEVPGDIFDMLVTFTDFMAFKEMFLDYRAMKEGQGLDLSQGLVVTSLIHPGSKHSGLAEPLLPDI
;
A
#
# COMPACT_ATOMS: atom_id res chain seq x y z
N MET A 1 53.66 70.09 -28.90
CA MET A 1 52.49 70.73 -28.26
C MET A 1 51.33 69.77 -28.42
N ASP A 2 51.08 68.96 -27.38
CA ASP A 2 49.81 68.84 -26.63
C ASP A 2 48.71 69.88 -27.03
N ILE A 3 47.37 69.65 -27.08
CA ILE A 3 46.44 68.91 -26.20
C ILE A 3 45.11 68.63 -26.97
N GLY A 4 44.40 67.52 -26.63
CA GLY A 4 42.92 67.47 -26.41
C GLY A 4 42.01 67.23 -27.63
N GLU A 5 40.85 66.56 -27.57
CA GLU A 5 40.13 65.84 -26.50
C GLU A 5 38.97 65.06 -27.16
N VAL A 6 38.56 63.97 -26.55
CA VAL A 6 37.47 63.05 -26.95
C VAL A 6 36.10 63.72 -26.83
N THR A 7 35.20 63.47 -27.78
CA THR A 7 33.74 63.39 -27.53
C THR A 7 33.10 62.42 -28.53
N ASP A 8 33.01 61.15 -28.12
CA ASP A 8 32.09 60.17 -28.71
C ASP A 8 30.72 60.40 -28.06
N GLN A 9 29.72 60.78 -28.85
CA GLN A 9 28.35 60.88 -28.38
C GLN A 9 27.39 60.62 -29.55
N ARG A 10 26.94 59.37 -29.70
CA ARG A 10 25.57 59.13 -30.18
C ARG A 10 24.95 57.92 -29.50
N CYS A 11 23.72 58.15 -29.08
CA CYS A 11 22.99 57.46 -28.04
C CYS A 11 22.38 56.13 -28.51
N VAL A 12 22.50 55.12 -27.64
CA VAL A 12 21.51 54.13 -27.19
C VAL A 12 20.44 53.64 -28.18
N ASP A 13 20.53 52.36 -28.54
CA ASP A 13 19.37 51.46 -28.57
C ASP A 13 19.75 50.24 -27.72
N GLY A 14 19.03 50.07 -26.61
CA GLY A 14 19.38 49.19 -25.52
C GLY A 14 19.28 47.71 -25.89
N ASP A 15 20.36 46.99 -25.58
CA ASP A 15 20.32 45.57 -25.25
C ASP A 15 19.96 45.52 -23.76
N ASP A 16 18.71 45.19 -23.43
CA ASP A 16 18.40 44.44 -22.22
C ASP A 16 17.00 43.83 -22.37
N VAL A 17 17.00 42.59 -22.82
CA VAL A 17 15.84 41.71 -22.79
C VAL A 17 15.61 41.26 -21.35
N GLU A 18 15.11 42.13 -20.49
CA GLU A 18 14.32 41.65 -19.34
C GLU A 18 12.93 41.27 -19.85
N GLU A 19 12.88 40.14 -20.54
CA GLU A 19 11.66 39.35 -20.62
C GLU A 19 11.40 38.86 -19.20
N MET A 20 10.58 39.63 -18.48
CA MET A 20 10.03 39.28 -17.19
C MET A 20 9.35 37.92 -17.32
N LEU A 21 10.06 36.88 -16.86
CA LEU A 21 9.55 35.51 -16.78
C LEU A 21 8.44 35.49 -15.72
N ASP A 22 7.25 35.89 -16.11
CA ASP A 22 6.00 35.72 -15.36
C ASP A 22 5.52 34.27 -15.56
N THR A 23 6.41 33.31 -15.34
CA THR A 23 6.17 31.89 -15.60
C THR A 23 6.69 31.07 -14.43
N ASP A 24 5.81 30.20 -13.93
CA ASP A 24 6.08 29.02 -13.10
C ASP A 24 5.70 29.03 -11.61
N GLU A 25 4.83 29.90 -11.09
CA GLU A 25 4.17 29.57 -9.80
C GLU A 25 3.19 28.39 -9.96
N GLU A 26 2.39 28.37 -11.04
CA GLU A 26 1.43 27.29 -11.31
C GLU A 26 2.12 25.98 -11.75
N ASN A 27 3.19 26.05 -12.54
CA ASN A 27 3.94 24.88 -12.99
C ASN A 27 4.75 24.23 -11.87
N PHE A 28 5.31 25.03 -10.94
CA PHE A 28 6.00 24.51 -9.76
C PHE A 28 5.03 23.83 -8.79
N ALA A 29 3.81 24.37 -8.62
CA ALA A 29 2.78 23.74 -7.81
C ALA A 29 2.30 22.40 -8.38
N ILE A 30 2.08 22.31 -9.70
CA ILE A 30 1.70 21.06 -10.40
C ILE A 30 2.83 20.01 -10.34
N SER A 31 4.07 20.45 -10.44
CA SER A 31 5.24 19.56 -10.36
C SER A 31 5.44 19.02 -8.94
N CYS A 32 5.26 19.85 -7.90
CA CYS A 32 5.35 19.40 -6.51
C CYS A 32 4.24 18.43 -6.12
N SER A 33 3.00 18.65 -6.58
CA SER A 33 1.88 17.73 -6.27
C SER A 33 2.08 16.37 -6.93
N SER A 34 2.55 16.33 -8.18
CA SER A 34 2.84 15.06 -8.87
C SER A 34 4.01 14.28 -8.25
N VAL A 35 5.06 14.96 -7.78
CA VAL A 35 6.16 14.32 -7.03
C VAL A 35 5.68 13.80 -5.67
N SER A 36 4.84 14.55 -4.97
CA SER A 36 4.25 14.13 -3.70
C SER A 36 3.33 12.91 -3.87
N ALA A 37 2.51 12.89 -4.93
CA ALA A 37 1.66 11.75 -5.27
C ALA A 37 2.51 10.51 -5.58
N ALA A 38 3.55 10.64 -6.41
CA ALA A 38 4.46 9.53 -6.72
C ALA A 38 5.20 9.00 -5.48
N ALA A 39 5.53 9.88 -4.53
CA ALA A 39 6.14 9.47 -3.26
C ALA A 39 5.16 8.71 -2.37
N PHE A 40 3.89 9.14 -2.32
CA PHE A 40 2.83 8.44 -1.61
C PHE A 40 2.60 7.05 -2.21
N ASP A 41 2.45 6.95 -3.53
CA ASP A 41 2.31 5.68 -4.25
C ASP A 41 3.47 4.72 -3.97
N ALA A 42 4.70 5.23 -3.94
CA ALA A 42 5.88 4.43 -3.61
C ALA A 42 5.84 3.88 -2.17
N VAL A 43 5.32 4.65 -1.22
CA VAL A 43 5.14 4.18 0.16
C VAL A 43 4.03 3.13 0.23
N ILE A 44 2.88 3.36 -0.39
CA ILE A 44 1.77 2.40 -0.41
C ILE A 44 2.20 1.08 -1.05
N GLY A 45 2.89 1.12 -2.19
CA GLY A 45 3.47 -0.09 -2.80
C GLY A 45 4.50 -0.78 -1.90
N GLY A 46 5.29 0.00 -1.17
CA GLY A 46 6.21 -0.54 -0.15
C GLY A 46 5.48 -1.25 1.00
N ILE A 47 4.34 -0.71 1.45
CA ILE A 47 3.49 -1.33 2.47
C ILE A 47 2.87 -2.61 1.93
N GLU A 48 2.32 -2.58 0.71
CA GLU A 48 1.74 -3.76 0.05
C GLU A 48 2.75 -4.91 0.03
N GLU A 49 3.98 -4.64 -0.41
CA GLU A 49 5.04 -5.65 -0.40
C GLU A 49 5.31 -6.20 1.01
N ILE A 50 5.37 -5.35 2.04
CA ILE A 50 5.63 -5.78 3.42
C ILE A 50 4.51 -6.70 3.92
N ILE A 51 3.26 -6.35 3.68
CA ILE A 51 2.09 -7.12 4.14
C ILE A 51 2.05 -8.51 3.46
N MET A 52 2.50 -8.58 2.20
CA MET A 52 2.62 -9.84 1.47
C MET A 52 3.83 -10.69 1.87
N GLU A 53 4.81 -10.13 2.60
CA GLU A 53 5.97 -10.90 3.03
C GLU A 53 5.59 -11.96 4.07
N GLU A 54 6.07 -13.19 3.83
CA GLU A 54 5.87 -14.32 4.74
C GLU A 54 6.33 -14.01 6.17
N LYS A 55 7.43 -13.27 6.33
CA LYS A 55 7.95 -12.89 7.65
C LYS A 55 6.98 -11.98 8.41
N PHE A 56 6.31 -11.08 7.72
CA PHE A 56 5.33 -10.17 8.33
C PHE A 56 4.08 -10.95 8.74
N GLN A 57 3.59 -11.81 7.85
CA GLN A 57 2.43 -12.68 8.13
C GLN A 57 2.70 -13.62 9.30
N GLN A 58 3.88 -14.24 9.37
CA GLN A 58 4.29 -15.08 10.50
C GLN A 58 4.41 -14.28 11.80
N LEU A 59 4.89 -13.04 11.75
CA LEU A 59 4.97 -12.16 12.91
C LEU A 59 3.58 -11.86 13.47
N GLN A 60 2.65 -11.42 12.60
CA GLN A 60 1.27 -11.15 12.97
C GLN A 60 0.60 -12.42 13.50
N GLN A 61 0.70 -13.53 12.77
CA GLN A 61 0.11 -14.80 13.15
C GLN A 61 0.64 -15.31 14.50
N SER A 62 1.94 -15.24 14.74
CA SER A 62 2.54 -15.65 16.01
C SER A 62 2.03 -14.80 17.18
N PHE A 63 1.83 -13.50 16.97
CA PHE A 63 1.26 -12.62 17.98
C PHE A 63 -0.20 -12.99 18.26
N MET A 64 -0.98 -13.24 17.20
CA MET A 64 -2.38 -13.63 17.34
C MET A 64 -2.52 -14.98 18.04
N ASP A 65 -1.71 -15.98 17.69
CA ASP A 65 -1.71 -17.31 18.33
C ASP A 65 -1.45 -17.25 19.83
N GLN A 66 -0.68 -16.27 20.31
CA GLN A 66 -0.40 -16.10 21.73
C GLN A 66 -1.54 -15.43 22.50
N ASN A 67 -2.34 -14.60 21.84
CA ASN A 67 -3.29 -13.70 22.50
C ASN A 67 -4.77 -13.97 22.17
N TYR A 68 -5.09 -14.78 21.15
CA TYR A 68 -6.48 -14.92 20.68
C TYR A 68 -7.46 -15.48 21.72
N LEU A 69 -6.97 -16.27 22.69
CA LEU A 69 -7.81 -16.81 23.77
C LEU A 69 -8.24 -15.74 24.79
N GLU A 70 -7.53 -14.61 24.87
CA GLU A 70 -7.92 -13.52 25.75
C GLU A 70 -9.18 -12.82 25.25
N PHE A 71 -9.40 -12.77 23.92
CA PHE A 71 -10.49 -12.03 23.30
C PHE A 71 -11.81 -12.81 23.30
N GLU A 72 -12.85 -12.13 23.79
CA GLU A 72 -14.23 -12.64 23.87
C GLU A 72 -15.17 -11.76 23.04
N ASP A 73 -16.12 -12.42 22.38
CA ASP A 73 -17.22 -11.79 21.64
C ASP A 73 -18.28 -11.27 22.63
N SER A 74 -17.93 -10.19 23.32
CA SER A 74 -18.76 -9.48 24.29
C SER A 74 -18.56 -7.99 24.14
N ASP A 75 -19.60 -7.19 24.41
CA ASP A 75 -19.51 -5.73 24.44
C ASP A 75 -18.56 -5.22 25.55
N GLU A 76 -18.33 -6.02 26.59
CA GLU A 76 -17.42 -5.65 27.69
C GLU A 76 -15.95 -5.95 27.33
N ASN A 77 -15.08 -4.95 27.53
CA ASN A 77 -13.66 -5.07 27.25
C ASN A 77 -12.87 -5.42 28.51
N LYS A 78 -11.99 -6.43 28.42
CA LYS A 78 -11.08 -6.80 29.51
C LYS A 78 -9.97 -5.75 29.64
N LEU A 79 -9.50 -5.53 30.86
CA LEU A 79 -8.34 -4.68 31.12
C LEU A 79 -7.05 -5.21 30.46
N SER A 80 -6.98 -6.51 30.16
CA SER A 80 -5.86 -7.11 29.44
C SER A 80 -5.80 -6.70 27.96
N TYR A 81 -6.89 -6.21 27.36
CA TYR A 81 -6.89 -5.83 25.94
C TYR A 81 -5.99 -4.64 25.63
N THR A 82 -5.92 -3.66 26.53
CA THR A 82 -5.10 -2.45 26.34
C THR A 82 -3.60 -2.75 26.22
N PRO A 83 -2.96 -3.50 27.14
CA PRO A 83 -1.54 -3.82 26.97
C PRO A 83 -1.28 -4.67 25.73
N ILE A 84 -2.17 -5.61 25.38
CA ILE A 84 -2.03 -6.43 24.17
C ILE A 84 -2.12 -5.57 22.91
N PHE A 85 -3.07 -4.63 22.85
CA PHE A 85 -3.19 -3.69 21.74
C PHE A 85 -1.92 -2.85 21.57
N ASN A 86 -1.42 -2.25 22.66
CA ASN A 86 -0.20 -1.44 22.59
C ASN A 86 1.01 -2.26 22.13
N GLU A 87 1.15 -3.50 22.60
CA GLU A 87 2.22 -4.40 22.18
C GLU A 87 2.10 -4.77 20.69
N TYR A 88 0.89 -5.03 20.20
CA TYR A 88 0.62 -5.29 18.79
C TYR A 88 1.01 -4.10 17.91
N VAL A 89 0.57 -2.90 18.28
CA VAL A 89 0.87 -1.65 17.57
C VAL A 89 2.37 -1.42 17.54
N GLU A 90 3.06 -1.49 18.69
CA GLU A 90 4.50 -1.29 18.75
C GLU A 90 5.26 -2.34 17.91
N LEU A 91 4.83 -3.59 17.95
CA LEU A 91 5.46 -4.68 17.21
C LEU A 91 5.39 -4.46 15.70
N LEU A 92 4.20 -4.17 15.18
CA LEU A 92 3.96 -4.03 13.75
C LEU A 92 4.42 -2.67 13.23
N GLU A 93 4.21 -1.58 13.96
CA GLU A 93 4.68 -0.24 13.59
C GLU A 93 6.21 -0.24 13.45
N ARG A 94 6.94 -0.81 14.44
CA ARG A 94 8.39 -0.92 14.37
C ARG A 94 8.85 -1.77 13.17
N ASN A 95 8.16 -2.88 12.89
CA ASN A 95 8.49 -3.73 11.75
C ASN A 95 8.27 -2.99 10.43
N LEU A 96 7.11 -2.35 10.28
CA LEU A 96 6.71 -1.59 9.10
C LEU A 96 7.67 -0.43 8.85
N GLU A 97 7.93 0.39 9.87
CA GLU A 97 8.83 1.55 9.78
C GLU A 97 10.25 1.12 9.39
N GLN A 98 10.77 0.05 9.99
CA GLN A 98 12.09 -0.46 9.65
C GLN A 98 12.17 -0.87 8.18
N ARG A 99 11.19 -1.65 7.69
CA ARG A 99 11.19 -2.12 6.30
C ARG A 99 10.96 -0.99 5.31
N LEU A 100 10.13 -0.01 5.65
CA LEU A 100 9.94 1.17 4.80
C LEU A 100 11.21 2.01 4.70
N LYS A 101 11.97 2.19 5.80
CA LYS A 101 13.27 2.88 5.77
C LYS A 101 14.33 2.13 4.97
N GLU A 102 14.31 0.80 5.00
CA GLU A 102 15.22 -0.03 4.20
C GLU A 102 14.94 0.11 2.69
N ARG A 103 13.67 0.24 2.30
CA ARG A 103 13.24 0.41 0.90
C ARG A 103 13.34 1.86 0.41
N ILE A 104 12.97 2.82 1.26
CA ILE A 104 12.84 4.24 0.93
C ILE A 104 13.74 5.03 1.89
N PRO A 105 14.98 5.37 1.49
CA PRO A 105 15.96 6.01 2.37
C PRO A 105 15.52 7.37 2.94
N ALA A 106 14.62 8.07 2.25
CA ALA A 106 14.07 9.37 2.66
C ALA A 106 12.73 9.25 3.41
N PHE A 107 12.33 8.03 3.81
CA PHE A 107 11.04 7.81 4.47
C PHE A 107 10.94 8.53 5.81
N ASN A 108 9.81 9.21 6.02
CA ASN A 108 9.45 9.83 7.28
C ASN A 108 8.03 9.42 7.69
N MET A 109 7.92 8.77 8.85
CA MET A 109 6.64 8.25 9.35
C MET A 109 5.61 9.35 9.59
N ASN A 110 6.01 10.52 10.12
CA ASN A 110 5.08 11.62 10.38
C ASN A 110 4.49 12.18 9.08
N THR A 111 5.34 12.39 8.07
CA THR A 111 4.90 12.83 6.74
C THR A 111 3.98 11.79 6.09
N PHE A 112 4.25 10.50 6.28
CA PHE A 112 3.38 9.44 5.80
C PHE A 112 2.00 9.48 6.47
N VAL A 113 1.92 9.62 7.80
CA VAL A 113 0.63 9.69 8.51
C VAL A 113 -0.19 10.89 8.04
N GLU A 114 0.44 12.05 7.87
CA GLU A 114 -0.24 13.25 7.35
C GLU A 114 -0.79 13.05 5.94
N THR A 115 0.01 12.47 5.04
CA THR A 115 -0.39 12.20 3.65
C THR A 115 -1.44 11.10 3.57
N LEU A 116 -1.36 10.05 4.40
CA LEU A 116 -2.35 8.99 4.51
C LEU A 116 -3.74 9.54 4.88
N MET A 117 -3.81 10.52 5.78
CA MET A 117 -5.09 11.13 6.16
C MET A 117 -5.71 11.97 5.03
N GLN A 118 -4.87 12.56 4.17
CA GLN A 118 -5.32 13.38 3.04
C GLN A 118 -5.74 12.53 1.84
N HIS A 119 -5.04 11.41 1.61
CA HIS A 119 -5.20 10.55 0.43
C HIS A 119 -5.78 9.17 0.75
N LYS A 120 -6.50 9.02 1.87
CA LYS A 120 -7.05 7.72 2.32
C LYS A 120 -7.90 7.00 1.28
N GLU A 121 -8.55 7.74 0.38
CA GLU A 121 -9.42 7.18 -0.67
C GLU A 121 -8.62 6.54 -1.83
N GLU A 122 -7.33 6.85 -1.92
CA GLU A 122 -6.42 6.31 -2.94
C GLU A 122 -5.74 5.01 -2.48
N VAL A 123 -5.84 4.67 -1.19
CA VAL A 123 -5.24 3.47 -0.62
C VAL A 123 -6.12 2.25 -0.93
N PRO A 124 -5.53 1.14 -1.40
CA PRO A 124 -6.27 -0.12 -1.56
C PRO A 124 -6.95 -0.54 -0.26
N GLY A 125 -8.22 -0.94 -0.35
CA GLY A 125 -9.06 -1.26 0.82
C GLY A 125 -8.39 -2.23 1.79
N ASP A 126 -7.87 -3.36 1.30
CA ASP A 126 -7.22 -4.38 2.13
C ASP A 126 -5.99 -3.84 2.90
N ILE A 127 -5.25 -2.90 2.31
CA ILE A 127 -4.10 -2.23 2.97
C ILE A 127 -4.62 -1.25 4.02
N PHE A 128 -5.64 -0.46 3.67
CA PHE A 128 -6.22 0.50 4.59
C PHE A 128 -6.84 -0.19 5.81
N ASP A 129 -7.63 -1.25 5.60
CA ASP A 129 -8.26 -2.03 6.66
C ASP A 129 -7.21 -2.60 7.62
N MET A 130 -6.09 -3.09 7.08
CA MET A 130 -4.96 -3.53 7.88
C MET A 130 -4.34 -2.38 8.69
N LEU A 131 -4.09 -1.22 8.09
CA LEU A 131 -3.52 -0.05 8.78
C LEU A 131 -4.47 0.49 9.86
N VAL A 132 -5.78 0.41 9.66
CA VAL A 132 -6.79 0.83 10.65
C VAL A 132 -6.63 0.02 11.94
N THR A 133 -6.24 -1.25 11.88
CA THR A 133 -5.99 -2.08 13.08
C THR A 133 -4.89 -1.54 13.99
N PHE A 134 -4.04 -0.61 13.51
CA PHE A 134 -2.98 -0.02 14.33
C PHE A 134 -3.47 1.16 15.16
N THR A 135 -4.58 1.76 14.75
CA THR A 135 -5.11 2.99 15.38
C THR A 135 -6.47 2.79 16.02
N ASP A 136 -7.24 1.82 15.55
CA ASP A 136 -8.61 1.57 15.98
C ASP A 136 -8.68 0.25 16.77
N PHE A 137 -9.06 0.39 18.04
CA PHE A 137 -9.18 -0.75 18.93
C PHE A 137 -10.32 -1.70 18.52
N MET A 138 -11.42 -1.19 17.94
CA MET A 138 -12.55 -2.02 17.53
C MET A 138 -12.17 -2.89 16.33
N ALA A 139 -11.53 -2.31 15.31
CA ALA A 139 -11.01 -3.07 14.18
C ALA A 139 -9.97 -4.12 14.61
N PHE A 140 -9.10 -3.76 15.55
CA PHE A 140 -8.16 -4.70 16.16
C PHE A 140 -8.86 -5.85 16.90
N LYS A 141 -9.89 -5.55 17.69
CA LYS A 141 -10.66 -6.56 18.43
C LYS A 141 -11.39 -7.49 17.47
N GLU A 142 -12.06 -6.95 16.45
CA GLU A 142 -12.76 -7.72 15.42
C GLU A 142 -11.80 -8.69 14.71
N MET A 143 -10.62 -8.21 14.32
CA MET A 143 -9.57 -9.06 13.73
C MET A 143 -9.21 -10.26 14.63
N PHE A 144 -9.10 -10.05 15.95
CA PHE A 144 -8.85 -11.12 16.91
C PHE A 144 -10.01 -12.12 17.05
N LEU A 145 -11.25 -11.63 17.02
CA LEU A 145 -12.45 -12.47 17.06
C LEU A 145 -12.57 -13.32 15.79
N ASP A 146 -12.32 -12.72 14.62
CA ASP A 146 -12.30 -13.43 13.33
C ASP A 146 -11.22 -14.52 13.31
N TYR A 147 -10.02 -14.20 13.79
CA TYR A 147 -8.93 -15.16 13.89
C TYR A 147 -9.26 -16.32 14.82
N ARG A 148 -9.88 -16.03 15.97
CA ARG A 148 -10.35 -17.04 16.91
C ARG A 148 -11.42 -17.93 16.28
N ALA A 149 -12.42 -17.34 15.62
CA ALA A 149 -13.46 -18.08 14.92
C ALA A 149 -12.86 -19.01 13.85
N MET A 150 -11.87 -18.52 13.09
CA MET A 150 -11.13 -19.33 12.11
C MET A 150 -10.40 -20.51 12.78
N LYS A 151 -9.69 -20.28 13.90
CA LYS A 151 -8.94 -21.32 14.64
C LYS A 151 -9.84 -22.37 15.28
N GLU A 152 -11.01 -21.96 15.75
CA GLU A 152 -12.01 -22.85 16.38
C GLU A 152 -12.90 -23.57 15.34
N GLY A 153 -12.65 -23.38 14.04
CA GLY A 153 -13.40 -24.02 12.96
C GLY A 153 -14.81 -23.44 12.75
N GLN A 154 -15.05 -22.23 13.26
CA GLN A 154 -16.26 -21.45 13.04
C GLN A 154 -16.13 -20.49 11.83
N GLY A 155 -14.91 -20.33 11.29
CA GLY A 155 -14.66 -19.59 10.06
C GLY A 155 -15.26 -20.28 8.82
N LEU A 156 -15.63 -19.49 7.81
CA LEU A 156 -16.21 -19.98 6.56
C LEU A 156 -15.28 -21.02 5.90
N ASP A 157 -15.72 -22.27 5.82
CA ASP A 157 -15.04 -23.32 5.07
C ASP A 157 -15.20 -23.06 3.55
N LEU A 158 -14.26 -22.29 2.99
CA LEU A 158 -14.22 -22.00 1.55
C LEU A 158 -13.90 -23.23 0.69
N SER A 159 -13.57 -24.40 1.29
CA SER A 159 -13.33 -25.63 0.55
C SER A 159 -14.57 -26.15 -0.19
N GLN A 160 -15.76 -25.70 0.20
CA GLN A 160 -17.04 -26.10 -0.42
C GLN A 160 -17.57 -25.11 -1.47
N GLY A 161 -16.94 -23.93 -1.65
CA GLY A 161 -17.52 -22.82 -2.43
C GLY A 161 -17.00 -22.64 -3.87
N LEU A 162 -15.83 -23.17 -4.19
CA LEU A 162 -15.16 -22.96 -5.49
C LEU A 162 -15.25 -24.22 -6.37
N VAL A 163 -16.41 -24.44 -6.99
CA VAL A 163 -16.54 -25.46 -8.05
C VAL A 163 -16.18 -24.82 -9.39
N VAL A 164 -14.95 -25.05 -9.87
CA VAL A 164 -14.55 -24.69 -11.24
C VAL A 164 -15.32 -25.58 -12.20
N THR A 165 -16.45 -25.09 -12.71
CA THR A 165 -17.19 -25.79 -13.77
C THR A 165 -16.61 -25.37 -15.11
N SER A 166 -15.91 -26.27 -15.79
CA SER A 166 -15.44 -26.03 -17.16
C SER A 166 -16.64 -25.80 -18.10
N LEU A 167 -16.66 -24.67 -18.80
CA LEU A 167 -17.62 -24.39 -19.87
C LEU A 167 -17.32 -25.31 -21.07
N ILE A 168 -17.96 -26.47 -21.13
CA ILE A 168 -17.91 -27.33 -22.31
C ILE A 168 -18.72 -26.64 -23.42
N HIS A 169 -18.04 -26.20 -24.46
CA HIS A 169 -18.67 -25.65 -25.66
C HIS A 169 -19.33 -26.80 -26.45
N PRO A 170 -20.67 -26.85 -26.63
CA PRO A 170 -21.32 -27.90 -27.38
C PRO A 170 -21.17 -27.60 -28.87
N GLY A 171 -20.04 -28.02 -29.47
CA GLY A 171 -19.79 -27.68 -30.86
C GLY A 171 -18.51 -28.20 -31.48
N SER A 172 -18.06 -29.41 -31.14
CA SER A 172 -17.09 -30.10 -32.00
C SER A 172 -17.70 -31.42 -32.44
N LYS A 173 -18.22 -31.41 -33.66
CA LYS A 173 -18.69 -32.62 -34.35
C LYS A 173 -17.47 -33.51 -34.57
N HIS A 174 -17.48 -34.65 -33.92
CA HIS A 174 -16.52 -35.73 -34.09
C HIS A 174 -16.64 -36.28 -35.53
N SER A 175 -15.70 -35.95 -36.41
CA SER A 175 -15.41 -36.73 -37.62
C SER A 175 -14.26 -37.67 -37.30
N GLY A 176 -14.55 -38.97 -37.29
CA GLY A 176 -13.71 -40.01 -36.70
C GLY A 176 -12.43 -40.34 -37.47
N LEU A 177 -11.77 -41.41 -36.99
CA LEU A 177 -11.12 -42.44 -37.81
C LEU A 177 -10.65 -43.60 -36.93
N ALA A 178 -11.19 -44.78 -37.25
CA ALA A 178 -10.62 -46.14 -37.21
C ALA A 178 -9.88 -46.66 -35.96
N GLU A 179 -10.55 -47.59 -35.28
CA GLU A 179 -9.98 -48.59 -34.38
C GLU A 179 -9.59 -49.84 -35.19
N PRO A 180 -8.35 -50.35 -35.12
CA PRO A 180 -8.03 -51.67 -35.66
C PRO A 180 -8.22 -52.73 -34.57
N LEU A 181 -9.15 -53.65 -34.85
CA LEU A 181 -9.37 -54.90 -34.13
C LEU A 181 -8.09 -55.76 -34.17
N LEU A 182 -7.66 -56.27 -33.01
CA LEU A 182 -6.76 -57.42 -32.93
C LEU A 182 -7.55 -58.63 -32.43
N PRO A 183 -7.39 -59.82 -33.05
CA PRO A 183 -7.99 -61.05 -32.55
C PRO A 183 -7.10 -61.69 -31.48
N ASP A 184 -7.74 -62.20 -30.43
CA ASP A 184 -7.14 -63.05 -29.40
C ASP A 184 -6.58 -64.34 -30.00
N ILE A 185 -5.25 -64.56 -29.88
CA ILE A 185 -4.62 -65.87 -29.61
C ILE A 185 -3.36 -65.65 -28.76
#